data_AF-A0A251SEZ1-F1
#
_entry.id   AF-A0A251SEZ1-F1
#
_cell.length_a   1.000
_cell.length_b   1.000
_cell.length_c   1.000
_cell.angle_alpha   90.00
_cell.angle_beta   90.00
_cell.angle_gamma   90.00
#
_symmetry.space_group_name_H-M   'P 1'
#
loop_
_entity.id
_entity.type
_entity.pdbx_description
1 polymer ?
#
loop_
_entity_poly.entity_id
_entity_poly.type
_entity_poly.pdbx_seq_one_letter_code
_entity_poly.pdbx_strand_id
1 'polypeptide(L)' 'MKAHIAAYVGKCLTCARVKIEYQKPAGLLQQPEIPKWKWEQISMDFVTGLPRSQRGNDTIWVID' A
#
# COMPACT_ATOMS: atom_id res chain seq x y z
N MET A 1 14.21 -11.18 34.18
CA MET A 1 14.00 -9.72 33.95
C MET A 1 13.45 -9.41 32.55
N LYS A 2 14.17 -9.70 31.45
CA LYS A 2 13.73 -9.34 30.08
C LYS A 2 12.36 -9.89 29.68
N ALA A 3 12.04 -11.14 30.04
CA ALA A 3 10.75 -11.76 29.72
C ALA A 3 9.56 -11.04 30.37
N HIS A 4 9.68 -10.60 31.63
CA HIS A 4 8.62 -9.84 32.32
C HIS A 4 8.41 -8.47 31.69
N ILE A 5 9.50 -7.80 31.28
CA ILE A 5 9.41 -6.52 30.57
C ILE A 5 8.71 -6.71 29.23
N ALA A 6 9.05 -7.75 28.46
CA ALA A 6 8.38 -8.07 27.20
C ALA A 6 6.89 -8.36 27.40
N ALA A 7 6.53 -9.13 28.44
CA ALA A 7 5.13 -9.43 28.76
C ALA A 7 4.35 -8.18 29.21
N TYR A 8 4.98 -7.28 29.97
CA TYR A 8 4.38 -6.02 30.39
C TYR A 8 4.16 -5.08 29.20
N VAL A 9 5.19 -4.89 28.38
CA VAL A 9 5.12 -4.04 27.17
C VAL A 9 4.12 -4.61 26.16
N GLY A 10 4.06 -5.93 26.00
CA GLY A 10 3.08 -6.61 25.12
C GLY A 10 1.62 -6.41 25.53
N LYS A 11 1.34 -6.05 26.79
CA LYS A 11 -0.02 -5.72 27.28
C LYS A 11 -0.33 -4.23 27.25
N CYS A 12 0.63 -3.37 26.90
CA CYS A 12 0.46 -1.92 26.91
C CYS A 12 -0.17 -1.42 25.60
N LEU A 13 -1.43 -0.96 25.66
CA LEU A 13 -2.17 -0.43 24.50
C LEU A 13 -1.48 0.80 23.88
N THR A 14 -0.91 1.70 24.70
CA THR A 14 -0.19 2.88 24.20
C THR A 14 1.04 2.47 23.41
N CYS A 15 1.80 1.48 23.91
CA CYS A 15 2.96 0.95 23.19
C CYS A 15 2.54 0.32 21.86
N ALA A 16 1.45 -0.46 21.83
CA ALA A 16 0.96 -1.09 20.60
C ALA A 16 0.48 -0.07 19.56
N ARG A 17 -0.07 1.08 19.97
CA ARG A 17 -0.55 2.13 19.04
C ARG A 17 0.56 3.02 18.51
N VAL A 18 1.54 3.35 19.34
CA VAL A 18 2.57 4.36 19.03
C VAL A 18 3.83 3.73 18.46
N LYS A 19 4.15 2.49 18.85
CA LYS A 19 5.27 1.78 18.24
C LYS A 19 4.82 1.09 16.96
N ILE A 20 5.46 1.45 15.86
CA ILE A 20 5.43 0.63 14.66
C ILE A 20 6.11 -0.71 14.95
N GLU A 21 5.54 -1.79 14.43
CA GLU A 21 6.23 -3.06 14.40
C GLU A 21 7.35 -2.98 13.37
N TYR A 22 8.58 -3.22 13.80
CA TYR A 22 9.71 -3.42 12.90
C TYR A 22 9.67 -4.84 12.35
N GLN A 23 8.71 -5.09 11.45
CA GLN A 23 8.71 -6.31 10.66
C GLN A 23 9.74 -6.18 9.53
N LYS A 24 10.21 -7.32 9.02
CA LYS A 24 10.97 -7.32 7.77
C LYS A 24 10.09 -6.71 6.67
N PRO A 25 10.64 -5.93 5.74
CA PRO A 25 9.89 -5.44 4.60
C PRO A 25 9.14 -6.60 3.94
N ALA A 26 7.91 -6.34 3.50
CA ALA A 26 7.23 -7.27 2.62
C ALA A 26 8.18 -7.57 1.44
N GLY A 27 8.24 -8.84 1.04
CA GLY A 27 9.09 -9.27 -0.07
C GLY A 27 8.71 -8.60 -1.39
N LEU A 28 9.29 -9.10 -2.49
CA LEU A 28 8.93 -8.61 -3.81
C LEU A 28 7.43 -8.80 -4.07
N LEU A 29 6.82 -7.81 -4.73
CA LEU A 29 5.45 -7.93 -5.22
C LEU A 29 5.36 -9.12 -6.18
N GLN A 30 4.30 -9.92 -6.05
CA GLN A 30 4.03 -10.99 -6.99
C GLN A 30 3.60 -10.36 -8.32
N GLN A 31 4.30 -10.70 -9.41
CA GLN A 31 3.90 -10.28 -10.74
C GLN A 31 2.59 -10.98 -11.13
N PRO A 32 1.64 -10.26 -11.77
CA PRO A 32 0.46 -10.89 -12.35
C PRO A 32 0.85 -11.84 -13.48
N GLU A 33 0.00 -12.85 -13.72
CA GLU A 33 0.21 -13.76 -14.84
C GLU A 33 0.11 -13.00 -16.17
N ILE A 34 0.93 -13.39 -17.15
CA ILE A 34 0.89 -12.78 -18.47
C ILE A 34 -0.40 -13.22 -19.17
N PRO A 35 -1.29 -12.29 -19.57
CA PRO A 35 -2.50 -12.65 -20.29
C PRO A 35 -2.15 -13.28 -21.64
N LYS A 36 -2.91 -14.30 -22.03
CA LYS A 36 -2.74 -15.05 -23.29
C LYS A 36 -3.53 -14.44 -24.44
N TRP A 37 -4.54 -13.63 -24.13
CA TRP A 37 -5.41 -13.02 -25.11
C TRP A 37 -5.76 -11.57 -24.76
N LYS A 38 -6.21 -10.83 -25.76
CA LYS A 38 -6.65 -9.45 -25.59
C LYS A 38 -7.81 -9.37 -24.60
N TRP A 39 -7.77 -8.38 -23.71
CA TRP A 39 -8.81 -8.07 -22.71
C TRP A 39 -9.01 -9.14 -21.62
N GLU A 40 -8.12 -10.12 -21.48
CA GLU A 40 -8.17 -11.07 -20.35
C GLU A 40 -7.85 -10.42 -19.02
N GLN A 41 -6.99 -9.40 -19.05
CA GLN A 41 -6.67 -8.57 -17.91
C GLN A 41 -6.78 -7.11 -18.33
N ILE A 42 -7.43 -6.30 -17.49
CA ILE A 42 -7.50 -4.85 -17.62
C ILE A 42 -7.14 -4.29 -16.26
N SER A 43 -6.16 -3.40 -16.24
CA SER A 43 -5.78 -2.59 -15.10
C SER A 43 -6.26 -1.16 -15.30
N MET A 44 -6.58 -0.50 -14.20
CA MET A 44 -7.08 0.87 -14.20
C MET A 44 -6.37 1.65 -13.11
N ASP A 45 -5.96 2.87 -13.41
CA ASP A 45 -5.30 3.75 -12.45
C ASP A 45 -5.67 5.22 -12.65
N PHE A 46 -5.42 6.05 -11.64
CA PHE A 46 -5.64 7.49 -11.70
C PHE A 46 -4.35 8.24 -11.40
N VAL A 47 -3.95 9.09 -12.34
CA VAL A 47 -2.86 10.06 -12.11
C VAL A 47 -3.51 11.38 -11.71
N THR A 48 -3.42 11.73 -10.43
CA THR A 48 -4.03 12.93 -9.83
C THR A 48 -3.01 14.03 -9.56
N GLY A 49 -3.48 15.27 -9.35
CA GLY A 49 -2.63 16.39 -8.90
C GLY A 49 -1.86 17.07 -10.05
N LEU A 50 -2.34 16.93 -11.27
CA LEU A 50 -1.77 17.60 -12.45
C LEU A 50 -2.17 19.08 -12.51
N PRO A 51 -1.46 19.90 -13.31
CA PRO A 51 -1.94 21.23 -13.63
C PRO A 51 -3.36 21.19 -14.19
N ARG A 52 -4.24 22.05 -13.67
CA ARG A 52 -5.65 22.07 -14.09
C ARG A 52 -5.76 22.46 -15.56
N SER A 53 -6.52 21.66 -16.30
CA SER A 53 -6.99 22.02 -17.65
C SER A 53 -7.91 23.25 -17.59
N GLN A 54 -8.20 23.85 -18.75
CA GLN A 54 -9.14 24.97 -18.85
C GLN A 54 -10.55 24.63 -18.30
N ARG A 55 -10.92 23.34 -18.32
CA ARG A 55 -12.19 22.85 -17.77
C ARG A 55 -12.13 22.50 -16.27
N GLY A 56 -10.97 22.67 -15.64
CA GLY A 56 -10.77 22.46 -14.20
C GLY A 56 -10.32 21.05 -13.80
N ASN A 57 -10.17 20.12 -14.75
CA ASN A 57 -9.71 18.75 -14.45
C ASN A 57 -8.20 18.71 -14.17
N ASP A 58 -7.78 17.92 -13.19
CA ASP A 58 -6.39 17.69 -12.76
C ASP A 58 -5.99 16.20 -12.70
N THR A 59 -6.85 15.33 -13.21
CA THR A 59 -6.74 13.89 -13.06
C THR A 59 -6.89 13.19 -14.42
N ILE A 60 -6.08 12.15 -14.66
CA ILE A 60 -6.15 11.29 -15.84
C ILE A 60 -6.54 9.87 -15.39
N TRP A 61 -7.50 9.26 -16.08
CA TRP A 61 -7.83 7.84 -15.93
C TRP A 61 -7.05 7.02 -16.95
N VAL A 62 -6.19 6.13 -16.46
CA VAL A 62 -5.39 5.21 -17.26
C VAL A 62 -6.08 3.86 -17.29
N ILE A 63 -6.13 3.24 -18.46
CA ILE A 63 -6.63 1.88 -18.69
C ILE A 63 -5.55 1.15 -19.49
N ASP A 64 -5.04 0.03 -18.96
CA ASP A 64 -3.99 -0.80 -19.57
C ASP A 64 -4.38 -2.28 -19.52
#